data_AF-A0A4S2HCH5-F1
#
_entry.id   AF-A0A4S2HCH5-F1
#
_cell.length_a   1.000
_cell.length_b   1.000
_cell.length_c   1.000
_cell.angle_alpha   90.00
_cell.angle_beta   90.00
_cell.angle_gamma   90.00
#
_symmetry.space_group_name_H-M   'P 1'
#
loop_
_entity.id
_entity.type
_entity.pdbx_description
1 polymer ?
#
loop_
_entity_poly.entity_id
_entity_poly.type
_entity_poly.pdbx_seq_one_letter_code
_entity_poly.pdbx_strand_id
1 'polypeptide(L)'
;MKYFICVIGGILLGFFIFCLLFRIANKRWRLKKQDKGKRAKPNFTKAVLVAVLLTYFIGLAIGIKVTLIDFSQFGVLATYIAAPTTTVIALYCWKAKAENLVKIKQGYPEETKDISVDLNNINI
;
A
#
# COMPACT_ATOMS: atom_id res chain seq x y z
N MET A 1 34.30 7.96 -5.03
CA MET A 1 33.99 7.08 -6.19
C MET A 1 33.34 5.75 -5.81
N LYS A 2 33.80 5.03 -4.76
CA LYS A 2 33.19 3.73 -4.35
C LYS A 2 31.70 3.82 -3.99
N TYR A 3 31.27 4.88 -3.30
CA TYR A 3 29.86 5.07 -2.92
C TYR A 3 28.93 5.31 -4.11
N PHE A 4 29.37 6.06 -5.12
CA PHE A 4 28.59 6.29 -6.34
C PHE A 4 28.35 4.99 -7.12
N ILE A 5 29.35 4.11 -7.20
CA ILE A 5 29.24 2.80 -7.87
C ILE A 5 28.24 1.90 -7.13
N CYS A 6 28.25 1.93 -5.79
CA CYS A 6 27.32 1.15 -4.97
C CYS A 6 25.87 1.64 -5.10
N VAL A 7 25.66 2.96 -5.13
CA VAL A 7 24.34 3.58 -5.32
C VAL A 7 23.79 3.29 -6.72
N ILE A 8 24.61 3.44 -7.76
CA ILE A 8 24.22 3.12 -9.14
C ILE A 8 23.91 1.63 -9.28
N GLY A 9 24.73 0.76 -8.67
CA GLY A 9 24.50 -0.68 -8.65
C GLY A 9 23.18 -1.06 -7.97
N GLY A 10 22.87 -0.46 -6.82
CA GLY A 10 21.61 -0.68 -6.10
C GLY A 10 20.39 -0.22 -6.90
N ILE A 11 20.48 0.92 -7.59
CA ILE A 11 19.39 1.44 -8.44
C ILE A 11 19.17 0.53 -9.65
N LEU A 12 20.22 0.06 -10.30
CA LEU A 12 20.12 -0.84 -11.46
C LEU A 12 19.53 -2.20 -11.05
N LEU A 13 19.94 -2.74 -9.91
CA LEU A 13 19.46 -4.03 -9.42
C LEU A 13 18.00 -3.94 -8.96
N GLY A 14 17.62 -2.83 -8.30
CA GLY A 14 16.23 -2.51 -7.96
C GLY A 14 15.35 -2.30 -9.19
N PHE A 15 15.85 -1.59 -10.20
CA PHE A 15 15.14 -1.40 -11.48
C PHE A 15 14.96 -2.71 -12.23
N PHE A 16 15.96 -3.60 -12.20
CA PHE A 16 15.88 -4.92 -12.81
C PHE A 16 14.83 -5.81 -12.14
N ILE A 17 14.82 -5.86 -10.80
CA ILE A 17 13.80 -6.59 -10.04
C ILE A 17 12.41 -5.99 -10.29
N PHE A 18 12.30 -4.66 -10.33
CA PHE A 18 11.06 -3.97 -10.67
C PHE A 18 10.57 -4.32 -12.08
N CYS A 19 11.45 -4.33 -13.09
CA CYS A 19 11.11 -4.75 -14.45
C CYS A 19 10.65 -6.21 -14.51
N LEU A 20 11.28 -7.11 -13.74
CA LEU A 20 10.84 -8.51 -13.67
C LEU A 20 9.47 -8.64 -13.02
N LEU A 21 9.25 -7.99 -11.87
CA LEU A 21 7.95 -7.98 -11.19
C LEU A 21 6.87 -7.32 -12.05
N PHE A 22 7.19 -6.22 -12.72
CA PHE A 22 6.30 -5.54 -13.65
C PHE A 22 5.97 -6.42 -14.85
N ARG A 23 6.96 -7.14 -15.41
CA ARG A 23 6.74 -8.08 -16.53
C ARG A 23 5.87 -9.26 -16.11
N ILE A 24 6.06 -9.80 -14.91
CA ILE A 24 5.23 -10.87 -14.33
C ILE A 24 3.80 -10.35 -14.09
N ALA A 25 3.65 -9.19 -13.46
CA ALA A 25 2.37 -8.56 -13.20
C ALA A 25 1.63 -8.23 -14.50
N ASN A 26 2.34 -7.73 -15.52
CA ASN A 26 1.77 -7.38 -16.82
C ASN A 26 1.40 -8.64 -17.63
N LYS A 27 2.17 -9.73 -17.55
CA LYS A 27 1.80 -11.03 -18.14
C LYS A 27 0.52 -11.57 -17.49
N ARG A 28 0.41 -11.49 -16.16
CA ARG A 28 -0.80 -11.84 -15.40
C ARG A 28 -1.98 -10.94 -15.75
N TRP A 29 -1.74 -9.65 -15.99
CA TRP A 29 -2.74 -8.68 -16.47
C TRP A 29 -3.22 -8.97 -17.90
N ARG A 30 -2.33 -9.40 -18.81
CA ARG A 30 -2.68 -9.76 -20.20
C ARG A 30 -3.49 -11.05 -20.28
N LEU A 31 -3.16 -12.06 -19.47
CA LEU A 31 -3.99 -13.26 -19.29
C LEU A 31 -5.38 -12.90 -18.74
N LYS A 32 -5.46 -12.00 -17.75
CA LYS A 32 -6.73 -11.46 -17.24
C LYS A 32 -7.47 -10.52 -18.21
N LYS A 33 -6.86 -10.09 -19.32
CA LYS A 33 -7.45 -9.18 -20.31
C LYS A 33 -8.20 -9.93 -21.41
N GLN A 34 -7.83 -11.19 -21.68
CA GLN A 34 -8.58 -12.05 -22.60
C GLN A 34 -9.96 -12.46 -22.04
N ASP A 35 -10.12 -12.48 -20.71
CA ASP A 35 -11.35 -12.87 -20.01
C ASP A 35 -12.35 -11.72 -19.73
N LYS A 36 -12.08 -10.50 -20.22
CA LYS A 36 -12.83 -9.29 -19.82
C LYS A 36 -13.76 -8.77 -20.89
N GLY A 37 -14.81 -9.54 -21.18
CA GLY A 37 -16.06 -9.06 -21.78
C GLY A 37 -16.86 -8.11 -20.85
N LYS A 38 -16.39 -7.81 -19.63
CA LYS A 38 -17.03 -6.88 -18.70
C LYS A 38 -15.98 -5.97 -18.05
N ARG A 39 -15.60 -4.88 -18.72
CA ARG A 39 -14.84 -3.80 -18.07
C ARG A 39 -15.78 -3.11 -17.08
N ALA A 40 -15.60 -3.37 -15.78
CA ALA A 40 -16.21 -2.57 -14.73
C ALA A 40 -15.79 -1.11 -14.92
N LYS A 41 -16.77 -0.19 -14.99
CA LYS A 41 -16.54 1.25 -15.08
C LYS A 41 -15.62 1.68 -13.92
N PRO A 42 -14.65 2.59 -14.14
CA PRO A 42 -13.85 3.11 -13.05
C PRO A 42 -14.77 3.87 -12.09
N ASN A 43 -14.98 3.33 -10.88
CA ASN A 43 -15.66 4.06 -9.82
C ASN A 43 -14.82 5.29 -9.46
N PHE A 44 -15.46 6.45 -9.26
CA PHE A 44 -14.81 7.73 -8.95
C PHE A 44 -13.72 7.60 -7.88
N THR A 45 -13.98 6.82 -6.82
CA THR A 45 -13.02 6.49 -5.75
C THR A 45 -11.71 5.87 -6.25
N LYS A 46 -11.77 4.99 -7.26
CA LYS A 46 -10.57 4.37 -7.84
C LYS A 46 -9.76 5.38 -8.65
N ALA A 47 -10.42 6.29 -9.35
CA ALA A 47 -9.75 7.34 -10.11
C ALA A 47 -9.02 8.32 -9.19
N VAL A 48 -9.70 8.76 -8.12
CA VAL A 48 -9.10 9.63 -7.10
C VAL A 48 -7.91 8.93 -6.42
N LEU A 49 -8.06 7.65 -6.06
CA LEU A 49 -6.97 6.87 -5.46
C LEU A 49 -5.74 6.81 -6.39
N VAL A 50 -5.95 6.57 -7.69
CA VAL A 50 -4.86 6.56 -8.67
C VAL A 50 -4.19 7.93 -8.78
N ALA A 51 -4.96 9.02 -8.79
CA ALA A 51 -4.42 10.37 -8.84
C ALA A 51 -3.54 10.68 -7.61
N VAL A 52 -4.01 10.37 -6.40
CA VAL A 52 -3.25 10.55 -5.16
C VAL A 52 -1.97 9.70 -5.18
N LEU A 53 -2.05 8.44 -5.64
CA LEU A 53 -0.89 7.57 -5.70
C LEU A 53 0.16 8.05 -6.70
N LEU A 54 -0.28 8.60 -7.85
CA LEU A 54 0.62 9.23 -8.82
C LEU A 54 1.37 10.42 -8.21
N THR A 55 0.65 11.32 -7.52
CA THR A 55 1.29 12.45 -6.83
C THR A 55 2.28 11.99 -5.75
N TYR A 56 1.96 10.91 -5.05
CA TYR A 56 2.87 10.33 -4.06
C TYR A 56 4.19 9.86 -4.67
N PHE A 57 4.14 9.14 -5.81
CA PHE A 57 5.35 8.65 -6.49
C PHE A 57 6.20 9.78 -7.10
N ILE A 58 5.57 10.86 -7.59
CA ILE A 58 6.30 12.04 -8.04
C ILE A 58 7.07 12.67 -6.88
N GLY A 59 6.42 12.87 -5.74
CA GLY A 59 7.06 13.38 -4.52
C GLY A 59 8.20 12.46 -4.04
N LEU A 60 8.01 11.14 -4.11
CA LEU A 60 9.05 10.17 -3.76
C LEU A 60 10.28 10.29 -4.66
N ALA A 61 10.09 10.41 -5.98
CA ALA A 61 11.20 10.56 -6.94
C ALA A 61 12.01 11.84 -6.68
N ILE A 62 11.32 12.94 -6.39
CA ILE A 62 11.94 14.22 -6.02
C ILE A 62 12.70 14.06 -4.69
N GLY A 63 12.07 13.47 -3.68
CA GLY A 63 12.68 13.25 -2.36
C GLY A 63 13.96 12.42 -2.45
N ILE A 64 13.96 11.32 -3.23
CA ILE A 64 15.15 10.51 -3.47
C ILE A 64 16.25 11.34 -4.15
N LYS A 65 15.91 12.14 -5.17
CA LYS A 65 16.89 13.01 -5.85
C LYS A 65 17.52 14.01 -4.89
N VAL A 66 16.71 14.66 -4.03
CA VAL A 66 17.19 15.62 -3.03
C VAL A 66 18.09 14.94 -2.02
N THR A 67 17.69 13.79 -1.46
CA THR A 67 18.49 13.06 -0.46
C THR A 67 19.82 12.56 -1.02
N LEU A 68 19.90 12.26 -2.33
CA LEU A 68 21.18 11.90 -2.97
C LEU A 68 22.14 13.07 -3.13
N ILE A 69 21.64 14.31 -3.21
CA ILE A 69 22.45 15.52 -3.26
C ILE A 69 22.83 15.96 -1.85
N ASP A 70 21.87 15.96 -0.94
CA ASP A 70 22.04 16.36 0.45
C ASP A 70 21.48 15.27 1.38
N PHE A 71 22.40 14.50 1.96
CA PHE A 71 22.05 13.38 2.85
C PHE A 71 21.36 13.85 4.15
N SER A 72 21.50 15.11 4.55
CA SER A 72 20.81 15.64 5.73
C SER A 72 19.27 15.55 5.60
N GLN A 73 18.76 15.56 4.36
CA GLN A 73 17.34 15.45 4.03
C GLN A 73 16.80 14.02 4.11
N PHE A 74 17.62 13.03 4.49
CA PHE A 74 17.18 11.64 4.62
C PHE A 74 16.02 11.49 5.62
N GLY A 75 16.04 12.24 6.72
CA GLY A 75 14.95 12.22 7.71
C GLY A 75 13.60 12.62 7.09
N VAL A 76 13.60 13.64 6.24
CA VAL A 76 12.38 14.11 5.55
C VAL A 76 11.85 13.05 4.58
N LEU A 77 12.73 12.43 3.79
CA LEU A 77 12.35 11.32 2.90
C LEU A 77 11.82 10.12 3.69
N ALA A 78 12.48 9.77 4.80
CA ALA A 78 12.07 8.66 5.66
C ALA A 78 10.68 8.92 6.25
N THR A 79 10.41 10.13 6.77
CA THR A 79 9.08 10.51 7.28
C THR A 79 8.02 10.50 6.18
N TYR A 80 8.35 10.98 4.98
CA TYR A 80 7.44 10.98 3.83
C TYR A 80 6.98 9.56 3.45
N ILE A 81 7.86 8.55 3.56
CA ILE A 81 7.52 7.14 3.33
C ILE A 81 6.81 6.53 4.55
N ALA A 82 7.31 6.83 5.75
CA ALA A 82 6.86 6.20 6.99
C ALA A 82 5.44 6.62 7.39
N ALA A 83 5.04 7.87 7.14
CA ALA A 83 3.72 8.38 7.49
C ALA A 83 2.58 7.58 6.83
N PRO A 84 2.48 7.50 5.49
CA PRO A 84 1.41 6.73 4.85
C PRO A 84 1.51 5.23 5.15
N THR A 85 2.73 4.69 5.29
CA THR A 85 2.94 3.28 5.64
C THR A 85 2.35 2.97 7.03
N THR A 86 2.68 3.78 8.02
CA THR A 86 2.17 3.65 9.39
C THR A 86 0.66 3.84 9.43
N THR A 87 0.12 4.82 8.69
CA THR A 87 -1.34 5.02 8.60
C THR A 87 -2.05 3.79 8.05
N VAL A 88 -1.56 3.20 6.96
CA VAL A 88 -2.18 2.00 6.38
C VAL A 88 -2.10 0.80 7.34
N ILE A 89 -0.97 0.61 8.01
CA ILE A 89 -0.81 -0.44 9.02
C ILE A 89 -1.80 -0.24 10.18
N ALA A 90 -1.90 0.99 10.70
CA ALA A 90 -2.82 1.31 11.78
C ALA A 90 -4.28 1.06 11.39
N LEU A 91 -4.70 1.49 10.19
CA LEU A 91 -6.03 1.25 9.66
C LEU A 91 -6.31 -0.25 9.48
N TYR A 92 -5.32 -1.00 9.01
CA TYR A 92 -5.44 -2.45 8.88
C TYR A 92 -5.60 -3.13 10.25
N CYS A 93 -4.76 -2.78 11.22
CA CYS A 93 -4.86 -3.30 12.59
C CYS A 93 -6.20 -2.95 13.24
N TRP A 94 -6.69 -1.74 13.02
CA TRP A 94 -8.02 -1.30 13.49
C TRP A 94 -9.13 -2.19 12.92
N LYS A 95 -9.12 -2.40 11.60
CA LYS A 95 -10.09 -3.27 10.91
C LYS A 95 -10.03 -4.71 11.41
N ALA A 96 -8.82 -5.28 11.50
CA ALA A 96 -8.61 -6.65 11.96
C ALA A 96 -9.08 -6.84 13.41
N LYS A 97 -8.84 -5.84 14.28
CA LYS A 97 -9.35 -5.85 15.66
C LYS A 97 -10.87 -5.87 15.69
N ALA A 98 -11.53 -5.01 14.91
CA ALA A 98 -12.99 -4.97 14.84
C ALA A 98 -13.58 -6.31 14.37
N GLU A 99 -13.06 -6.87 13.27
CA GLU A 99 -13.51 -8.16 12.75
C GLU A 99 -13.29 -9.30 13.76
N ASN A 100 -12.18 -9.30 14.49
CA ASN A 100 -11.90 -10.33 15.49
C ASN A 100 -12.84 -10.21 16.71
N LEU A 101 -13.14 -9.00 17.17
CA LEU A 101 -14.11 -8.79 18.25
C LEU A 101 -15.50 -9.30 17.86
N VAL A 102 -15.90 -9.09 16.60
CA VAL A 102 -17.17 -9.60 16.06
C VAL A 102 -17.19 -11.13 16.06
N LYS A 103 -16.11 -11.76 15.58
CA LYS A 103 -15.97 -13.23 15.58
C LYS A 103 -16.02 -13.82 17.00
N ILE A 104 -15.37 -13.18 17.97
CA ILE A 104 -15.38 -13.64 19.36
C ILE A 104 -16.80 -13.55 19.95
N LYS A 105 -17.51 -12.45 19.70
CA LYS A 105 -18.89 -12.29 20.18
C LYS A 105 -19.86 -13.31 19.56
N GLN A 106 -19.67 -13.63 18.28
CA GLN A 106 -20.44 -14.66 17.60
C GLN A 106 -20.11 -16.08 18.09
N GLY A 107 -18.83 -16.35 18.42
CA GLY A 107 -18.37 -17.67 18.88
C GLY A 107 -18.65 -17.97 20.36
N TYR A 108 -18.72 -16.95 21.20
CA TYR A 108 -18.86 -17.08 22.66
C TYR A 108 -19.89 -16.09 23.24
N PRO A 109 -21.19 -16.23 22.90
CA PRO A 109 -22.21 -15.22 23.25
C PRO A 109 -22.46 -15.07 24.77
N GLU A 110 -22.32 -16.15 25.54
CA GLU A 110 -22.54 -16.12 27.01
C GLU A 110 -21.39 -15.41 27.74
N GLU A 111 -20.14 -15.64 27.33
CA GLU A 111 -18.94 -15.05 27.95
C GLU A 111 -18.69 -13.60 27.49
N THR A 112 -19.34 -13.17 26.40
CA THR A 112 -19.15 -11.84 25.80
C THR A 112 -20.38 -10.94 25.93
N LYS A 113 -21.32 -11.32 26.79
CA LYS A 113 -22.62 -10.66 27.00
C LYS A 113 -22.49 -9.18 27.40
N ASP A 114 -21.42 -8.83 28.13
CA ASP A 114 -21.15 -7.46 28.59
C ASP A 114 -20.40 -6.60 27.56
N ILE A 115 -20.00 -7.16 26.42
CA ILE A 115 -19.25 -6.44 25.39
C ILE A 115 -20.24 -5.73 24.44
N SER A 116 -20.21 -4.39 24.45
CA SER A 116 -21.11 -3.50 23.69
C SER A 116 -20.84 -3.41 22.17
N VAL A 117 -20.33 -4.47 21.55
CA VAL A 117 -20.16 -4.53 20.09
C VAL A 117 -21.55 -4.70 19.43
N ASP A 118 -21.98 -3.71 18.67
CA ASP A 118 -23.22 -3.78 17.88
C ASP A 118 -23.02 -4.68 16.66
N LEU A 119 -23.69 -5.84 16.67
CA LEU A 119 -23.62 -6.83 15.60
C LEU A 119 -24.51 -6.49 14.40
N ASN A 120 -25.49 -5.60 14.58
CA ASN A 120 -26.49 -5.30 13.55
C ASN A 120 -26.01 -4.26 12.52
N ASN A 121 -24.97 -3.47 12.87
CA ASN A 121 -24.39 -2.46 11.99
C ASN A 121 -23.23 -2.98 11.10
N ILE A 122 -23.01 -4.30 11.07
CA ILE A 122 -21.84 -4.92 10.40
C ILE A 122 -22.22 -5.75 9.17
N ASN A 123 -23.46 -5.67 8.70
CA ASN A 123 -23.88 -6.39 7.51
C ASN A 123 -23.21 -5.77 6.28
N ILE A 124 -22.14 -6.43 5.78
CA ILE A 124 -21.40 -6.11 4.55
C ILE A 124 -22.04 -6.85 3.38
#